data_AF-A0A0D8JHC1-F1
#
_entry.id   AF-A0A0D8JHC1-F1
#
_cell.length_a   1.000
_cell.length_b   1.000
_cell.length_c   1.000
_cell.angle_alpha   90.00
_cell.angle_beta   90.00
_cell.angle_gamma   90.00
#
_symmetry.space_group_name_H-M   'P 1'
#
loop_
_entity.id
_entity.type
_entity.pdbx_description
1 polymer ?
#
loop_
_entity_poly.entity_id
_entity_poly.type
_entity_poly.pdbx_seq_one_letter_code
_entity_poly.pdbx_strand_id
1 'polypeptide(L)'
;MLTQYVLLAVFGIAMAHFEGVVVVYLRKAIGLLDADSEAGNKELLEKIPKRTIKIEMTREAATIIMLVTLALLVGNSWLDRVMVFLWTFAFWDLFYYVSLYVVIKWPTRLTTIDVLFLIPRPWIAPVWFPVGISTLTIICIAVFYLLPGM
;
A
#
# COMPACT_ATOMS: atom_id res chain seq x y z
N MET A 1 -23.32 -2.53 8.33
CA MET A 1 -22.47 -3.30 7.41
C MET A 1 -21.91 -2.45 6.28
N LEU A 2 -22.70 -1.95 5.33
CA LEU A 2 -22.18 -1.12 4.22
C LEU A 2 -21.41 0.13 4.71
N THR A 3 -21.99 0.89 5.64
CA THR A 3 -21.34 2.08 6.23
C THR A 3 -19.96 1.75 6.83
N GLN A 4 -19.83 0.59 7.48
CA GLN A 4 -18.56 0.15 8.06
C GLN A 4 -17.50 -0.07 6.98
N TYR A 5 -17.83 -0.78 5.89
CA TYR A 5 -16.89 -1.02 4.79
C TYR A 5 -16.54 0.26 4.02
N VAL A 6 -17.48 1.20 3.89
CA VAL A 6 -17.18 2.53 3.35
C VAL A 6 -16.21 3.29 4.26
N LEU A 7 -16.43 3.28 5.58
CA LEU A 7 -15.52 3.93 6.54
C LEU A 7 -14.13 3.28 6.54
N LEU A 8 -14.05 1.95 6.43
CA LEU A 8 -12.79 1.22 6.31
C LEU A 8 -12.05 1.58 5.01
N ALA A 9 -12.78 1.73 3.88
CA ALA A 9 -12.19 2.19 2.63
C ALA A 9 -11.64 3.62 2.77
N VAL A 10 -12.42 4.54 3.35
CA VAL A 10 -11.97 5.92 3.61
C VAL A 10 -10.75 5.94 4.53
N PHE A 11 -10.72 5.11 5.57
CA PHE A 11 -9.56 4.95 6.45
C PHE A 11 -8.33 4.47 5.68
N GLY A 12 -8.46 3.41 4.87
CA GLY A 12 -7.38 2.88 4.03
C GLY A 12 -6.84 3.92 3.04
N ILE A 13 -7.73 4.68 2.39
CA ILE A 13 -7.35 5.75 1.45
C ILE A 13 -6.58 6.87 2.16
N ALA A 14 -7.05 7.32 3.33
CA ALA A 14 -6.37 8.36 4.11
C ALA A 14 -4.99 7.89 4.60
N MET A 15 -4.92 6.64 5.09
CA MET A 15 -3.67 6.00 5.49
C MET A 15 -2.69 5.88 4.32
N ALA A 16 -3.17 5.51 3.13
CA ALA A 16 -2.36 5.44 1.92
C ALA A 16 -1.78 6.79 1.52
N HIS A 17 -2.57 7.86 1.62
CA HIS A 17 -2.08 9.20 1.33
C HIS A 17 -0.97 9.60 2.31
N PHE A 18 -1.18 9.37 3.61
CA PHE A 18 -0.18 9.62 4.65
C PHE A 18 1.13 8.91 4.36
N GLU A 19 1.10 7.61 4.04
CA GLU A 19 2.30 6.86 3.70
C GLU A 19 2.95 7.31 2.39
N GLY A 20 2.15 7.61 1.37
CA GLY A 20 2.65 8.18 0.12
C GLY A 20 3.44 9.47 0.37
N VAL A 21 2.94 10.36 1.24
CA VAL A 21 3.65 11.59 1.64
C VAL A 21 4.96 11.27 2.37
N VAL A 22 4.96 10.30 3.30
CA VAL A 22 6.19 9.87 3.98
C VAL A 22 7.22 9.35 2.97
N VAL A 23 6.80 8.56 1.98
CA VAL A 23 7.68 8.06 0.91
C VAL A 23 8.20 9.20 0.03
N VAL A 24 7.40 10.23 -0.26
CA VAL A 24 7.88 11.42 -0.97
C VAL A 24 8.97 12.14 -0.17
N TYR A 25 8.79 12.32 1.13
CA TYR A 25 9.84 12.90 1.98
C TYR A 25 11.07 12.01 2.08
N LEU A 26 10.88 10.69 2.15
CA LEU A 26 11.98 9.74 2.12
C LEU A 26 12.78 9.91 0.83
N ARG A 27 12.14 9.82 -0.34
CA ARG A 27 12.76 10.03 -1.66
C ARG A 27 13.49 11.36 -1.73
N LYS A 28 12.92 12.44 -1.17
CA LYS A 28 13.59 13.74 -1.07
C LYS A 28 14.87 13.66 -0.25
N ALA A 29 14.80 13.07 0.94
CA ALA A 29 15.91 13.00 1.88
C ALA A 29 17.10 12.20 1.35
N ILE A 30 16.86 11.23 0.46
CA ILE A 30 17.89 10.42 -0.20
C ILE A 30 18.28 10.93 -1.61
N GLY A 31 17.77 12.10 -2.03
CA GLY A 31 18.14 12.73 -3.30
C GLY A 31 17.52 12.11 -4.55
N LEU A 32 16.40 11.39 -4.42
CA LEU A 32 15.74 10.65 -5.51
C LEU A 32 14.58 11.37 -6.19
N LEU A 33 14.13 12.53 -5.68
CA LEU A 33 13.05 13.26 -6.32
C LEU A 33 13.45 13.90 -7.66
N ASP A 34 14.74 14.22 -7.82
CA ASP A 34 15.27 14.94 -8.99
C ASP A 34 16.06 14.03 -9.95
N ALA A 35 16.26 12.75 -9.60
CA ALA A 35 16.93 11.79 -10.45
C ALA A 35 15.98 11.28 -11.53
N ASP A 36 16.36 11.41 -12.80
CA ASP A 36 15.57 11.01 -13.96
C ASP A 36 14.92 9.63 -13.75
N SER A 37 13.60 9.62 -13.85
CA SER A 37 12.66 8.62 -13.33
C SER A 37 12.72 7.25 -14.01
N GLU A 38 13.77 6.99 -14.81
CA GLU A 38 13.95 5.80 -15.64
C GLU A 38 14.96 4.80 -15.04
N ALA A 39 15.89 5.25 -14.20
CA ALA A 39 16.77 4.34 -13.47
C ALA A 39 15.99 3.72 -12.31
N GLY A 40 15.46 2.51 -12.52
CA GLY A 40 14.66 1.79 -11.53
C GLY A 40 15.33 1.75 -10.15
N ASN A 41 14.51 1.81 -9.10
CA ASN A 41 14.87 1.88 -7.67
C ASN A 41 16.00 0.94 -7.21
N LYS A 42 16.37 -0.08 -7.98
CA LYS A 42 17.33 -1.13 -7.66
C LYS A 42 18.77 -0.62 -7.46
N GLU A 43 19.27 0.26 -8.33
CA GLU A 43 20.65 0.76 -8.27
C GLU A 43 20.82 1.85 -7.19
N LEU A 44 19.71 2.47 -6.80
CA LEU A 44 19.65 3.53 -5.79
C LEU A 44 19.58 2.97 -4.37
N LEU A 45 18.96 1.79 -4.18
CA LEU A 45 18.94 1.09 -2.89
C LEU A 45 20.35 0.83 -2.33
N GLU A 46 21.35 0.61 -3.17
CA GLU A 46 22.74 0.39 -2.75
C GLU A 46 23.40 1.64 -2.16
N LYS A 47 22.91 2.83 -2.51
CA LYS A 47 23.41 4.12 -2.01
C LYS A 47 22.65 4.62 -0.78
N ILE A 48 21.54 3.98 -0.40
CA ILE A 48 20.76 4.38 0.77
C ILE A 48 21.47 3.93 2.05
N PRO A 49 21.62 4.81 3.05
CA PRO A 49 22.18 4.41 4.34
C PRO A 49 21.39 3.25 4.95
N LYS A 50 22.08 2.19 5.40
CA LYS A 50 21.46 1.00 6.03
C LYS A 50 20.50 1.37 7.17
N ARG A 51 20.77 2.47 7.88
CA ARG A 51 19.89 2.99 8.93
C ARG A 51 18.53 3.43 8.39
N THR A 52 18.50 4.08 7.23
CA THR A 52 17.28 4.56 6.57
C THR A 52 16.42 3.39 6.10
N ILE A 53 17.04 2.34 5.53
CA ILE A 53 16.35 1.09 5.16
C ILE A 53 15.69 0.46 6.39
N LYS A 54 16.38 0.40 7.54
CA LYS A 54 15.80 -0.12 8.78
C LYS A 54 14.62 0.71 9.29
N ILE A 55 14.69 2.04 9.18
CA ILE A 55 13.57 2.92 9.54
C ILE A 55 12.36 2.61 8.64
N GLU A 56 12.58 2.45 7.34
CA GLU A 56 11.52 2.11 6.41
C GLU A 56 10.89 0.75 6.71
N MET A 57 11.71 -0.27 7.02
CA MET A 57 11.22 -1.56 7.50
C MET A 57 10.36 -1.40 8.76
N THR A 58 10.79 -0.60 9.75
CA THR A 58 9.96 -0.38 10.96
C THR A 58 8.64 0.33 10.66
N ARG A 59 8.62 1.23 9.67
CA ARG A 59 7.40 1.91 9.20
C ARG A 59 6.45 0.91 8.56
N GLU A 60 6.92 0.11 7.62
CA GLU A 60 6.15 -0.97 6.98
C GLU A 60 5.59 -1.97 8.01
N ALA A 61 6.38 -2.36 9.00
CA ALA A 61 5.92 -3.22 10.09
C ALA A 61 4.78 -2.56 10.89
N ALA A 62 4.90 -1.25 11.19
CA ALA A 62 3.86 -0.51 11.87
C ALA A 62 2.56 -0.46 11.05
N THR A 63 2.63 -0.27 9.73
CA THR A 63 1.48 -0.31 8.81
C THR A 63 0.73 -1.64 8.92
N ILE A 64 1.45 -2.76 8.84
CA ILE A 64 0.84 -4.10 8.96
C ILE A 64 0.22 -4.29 10.35
N ILE A 65 0.88 -3.86 11.43
CA ILE A 65 0.33 -3.92 12.79
C ILE A 65 -0.95 -3.09 12.90
N MET A 66 -0.99 -1.88 12.33
CA MET A 66 -2.19 -1.05 12.31
C MET A 66 -3.35 -1.74 11.57
N LEU A 67 -3.10 -2.35 10.42
CA LEU A 67 -4.13 -3.08 9.66
C LEU A 67 -4.63 -4.32 10.39
N VAL A 68 -3.72 -5.12 10.98
CA VAL A 68 -4.08 -6.30 11.77
C VAL A 68 -4.89 -5.91 13.01
N THR A 69 -4.45 -4.89 13.74
CA THR A 69 -5.18 -4.41 14.94
C THR A 69 -6.55 -3.87 14.59
N LEU A 70 -6.69 -3.10 13.51
CA LEU A 70 -7.98 -2.64 13.00
C LEU A 70 -8.91 -3.81 12.67
N ALA A 71 -8.39 -4.82 11.96
CA ALA A 71 -9.15 -6.01 11.62
C ALA A 71 -9.66 -6.76 12.86
N LEU A 72 -8.81 -6.93 13.88
CA LEU A 72 -9.18 -7.59 15.13
C LEU A 72 -10.21 -6.79 15.95
N LEU A 73 -10.16 -5.46 15.90
CA LEU A 73 -11.09 -4.58 16.61
C LEU A 73 -12.47 -4.51 15.96
N VAL A 74 -12.52 -4.52 14.62
CA VAL A 74 -13.76 -4.29 13.86
C VAL A 74 -14.44 -5.60 13.48
N GLY A 75 -13.68 -6.67 13.20
CA GLY A 75 -14.22 -7.93 12.72
C GLY A 75 -14.83 -8.80 13.82
N ASN A 76 -16.07 -9.26 13.59
CA ASN A 76 -16.86 -10.02 14.57
C ASN A 76 -16.57 -11.53 14.55
N SER A 77 -16.09 -12.06 13.43
CA SER A 77 -15.72 -13.47 13.25
C SER A 77 -14.35 -13.59 12.58
N TRP A 78 -13.76 -14.79 12.54
CA TRP A 78 -12.48 -15.01 11.87
C TRP A 78 -12.51 -14.57 10.40
N LEU A 79 -13.57 -14.94 9.66
CA LEU A 79 -13.72 -14.55 8.26
C LEU A 79 -13.94 -13.04 8.11
N ASP A 80 -14.75 -12.42 8.99
CA ASP A 80 -14.98 -10.97 8.97
C ASP A 80 -13.67 -10.20 9.24
N ARG A 81 -12.84 -10.66 10.18
CA ARG A 81 -11.51 -10.08 10.44
C ARG A 81 -10.61 -10.15 9.22
N VAL A 82 -10.56 -11.30 8.54
CA VAL A 82 -9.78 -11.46 7.30
C VAL A 82 -10.31 -10.53 6.21
N MET A 83 -11.62 -10.40 6.05
CA MET A 83 -12.22 -9.49 5.07
C MET A 83 -11.94 -8.03 5.38
N VAL A 84 -12.06 -7.60 6.64
CA VAL A 84 -11.72 -6.24 7.07
C VAL A 84 -10.24 -5.92 6.79
N PHE A 85 -9.34 -6.87 7.11
CA PHE A 85 -7.92 -6.73 6.81
C PHE A 85 -7.69 -6.56 5.30
N LEU A 86 -8.16 -7.51 4.49
CA LEU A 86 -7.94 -7.51 3.04
C LEU A 86 -8.58 -6.31 2.35
N TRP A 87 -9.78 -5.91 2.79
CA TRP A 87 -10.46 -4.73 2.27
C TRP A 87 -9.65 -3.47 2.52
N THR A 88 -9.27 -3.23 3.79
CA THR A 88 -8.53 -2.02 4.15
C THR A 88 -7.13 -2.02 3.52
N PHE A 89 -6.45 -3.17 3.50
CA PHE A 89 -5.16 -3.36 2.85
C PHE A 89 -5.24 -3.05 1.35
N ALA A 90 -6.24 -3.57 0.63
CA ALA A 90 -6.37 -3.36 -0.80
C ALA A 90 -6.66 -1.90 -1.16
N PHE A 91 -7.49 -1.20 -0.37
CA PHE A 91 -7.67 0.24 -0.54
C PHE A 91 -6.39 1.02 -0.23
N TRP A 92 -5.67 0.63 0.83
CA TRP A 92 -4.40 1.27 1.18
C TRP A 92 -3.37 1.13 0.06
N ASP A 93 -3.16 -0.10 -0.43
CA ASP A 93 -2.17 -0.45 -1.45
C ASP A 93 -2.48 0.23 -2.80
N LEU A 94 -3.74 0.21 -3.23
CA LEU A 94 -4.15 0.86 -4.48
C LEU A 94 -4.00 2.39 -4.41
N PHE A 95 -4.49 3.01 -3.34
CA PHE A 95 -4.49 4.46 -3.22
C PHE A 95 -3.12 5.03 -2.83
N TYR A 96 -2.17 4.18 -2.41
CA TYR A 96 -0.78 4.58 -2.24
C TYR A 96 -0.19 5.05 -3.58
N TYR A 97 -0.42 4.27 -4.65
CA TYR A 97 -0.01 4.65 -6.00
C TYR A 97 -0.75 5.89 -6.51
N VAL A 98 -2.06 6.02 -6.21
CA VAL A 98 -2.83 7.22 -6.56
C VAL A 98 -2.24 8.45 -5.88
N SER A 99 -1.94 8.35 -4.58
CA SER A 99 -1.32 9.43 -3.80
C SER A 99 0.03 9.84 -4.40
N LEU A 100 0.91 8.88 -4.67
CA LEU A 100 2.21 9.16 -5.30
C LEU A 100 2.05 9.81 -6.68
N TYR A 101 1.07 9.37 -7.46
CA TYR A 101 0.83 9.94 -8.78
C TYR A 101 0.36 11.38 -8.70
N VAL A 102 -0.50 11.70 -7.73
CA VAL A 102 -0.97 13.08 -7.49
C VAL A 102 0.17 13.99 -7.06
N VAL A 103 1.05 13.52 -6.15
CA VAL A 103 2.09 14.37 -5.55
C VAL A 103 3.34 14.50 -6.44
N ILE A 104 3.80 13.40 -7.06
CA ILE A 104 5.07 13.35 -7.79
C ILE A 104 4.98 12.70 -9.19
N LYS A 105 3.76 12.46 -9.71
CA LYS A 105 3.54 11.83 -11.03
C LYS A 105 4.19 10.45 -11.19
N TRP A 106 4.39 9.76 -10.08
CA TRP A 106 4.93 8.40 -10.05
C TRP A 106 3.81 7.40 -9.70
N PRO A 107 3.73 6.23 -10.35
CA PRO A 107 4.63 5.73 -11.39
C PRO A 107 4.33 6.34 -12.76
N THR A 108 5.34 6.40 -13.62
CA THR A 108 5.21 6.87 -15.01
C THR A 108 4.40 5.90 -15.87
N ARG A 109 4.51 4.59 -15.60
CA ARG A 109 3.79 3.52 -16.29
C ARG A 109 3.45 2.41 -15.30
N LEU A 110 2.40 1.63 -15.57
CA LEU A 110 2.06 0.47 -14.74
C LEU A 110 3.12 -0.65 -14.81
N THR A 111 3.98 -0.64 -15.82
CA THR A 111 5.11 -1.59 -15.94
C THR A 111 6.37 -1.15 -15.19
N THR A 112 6.37 0.03 -14.57
CA THR A 112 7.50 0.51 -13.76
C THR A 112 7.74 -0.44 -12.59
N ILE A 113 9.00 -0.81 -12.36
CA ILE A 113 9.38 -1.67 -11.24
C ILE A 113 9.38 -0.89 -9.94
N ASP A 114 8.72 -1.45 -8.93
CA ASP A 114 8.65 -0.90 -7.60
C ASP A 114 9.12 -1.90 -6.54
N VAL A 115 9.46 -1.36 -5.36
CA VAL A 115 9.68 -2.12 -4.14
C VAL A 115 8.40 -2.02 -3.32
N LEU A 116 7.62 -3.10 -3.32
CA LEU A 116 6.29 -3.13 -2.69
C LEU A 116 6.40 -3.14 -1.15
N PHE A 117 7.32 -3.95 -0.64
CA PHE A 117 7.62 -4.12 0.77
C PHE A 117 9.09 -4.56 0.92
N LEU A 118 9.75 -4.15 1.99
CA LEU A 118 11.09 -4.60 2.39
C LEU A 118 11.06 -5.81 3.32
N ILE A 119 9.98 -6.01 4.07
CA ILE A 119 9.82 -7.11 5.04
C ILE A 119 9.05 -8.30 4.42
N PRO A 120 9.41 -9.57 4.74
CA PRO A 120 10.61 -10.02 5.45
C PRO A 120 11.86 -10.02 4.56
N ARG A 121 11.67 -9.93 3.25
CA ARG A 121 12.69 -9.70 2.21
C ARG A 121 12.08 -8.74 1.19
N PRO A 122 12.88 -7.99 0.40
CA PRO A 122 12.35 -7.07 -0.60
C PRO A 122 11.46 -7.77 -1.64
N TRP A 123 10.22 -7.30 -1.73
CA TRP A 123 9.25 -7.67 -2.76
C TRP A 123 9.35 -6.67 -3.89
N ILE A 124 9.87 -7.11 -5.03
CA ILE A 124 10.10 -6.25 -6.19
C ILE A 124 9.22 -6.74 -7.33
N ALA A 125 8.33 -5.91 -7.81
CA ALA A 125 7.42 -6.24 -8.90
C ALA A 125 7.02 -5.00 -9.70
N PRO A 126 6.51 -5.16 -10.93
CA PRO A 126 5.88 -4.06 -11.65
C PRO A 126 4.61 -3.56 -10.95
N VAL A 127 4.32 -2.26 -11.01
CA VAL A 127 3.16 -1.66 -10.31
C VAL A 127 1.80 -2.24 -10.73
N TRP A 128 1.65 -2.75 -11.95
CA TRP A 128 0.39 -3.39 -12.36
C TRP A 128 0.02 -4.58 -11.48
N PHE A 129 1.00 -5.26 -10.88
CA PHE A 129 0.79 -6.44 -10.05
C PHE A 129 0.04 -6.13 -8.75
N PRO A 130 0.54 -5.25 -7.84
CA PRO A 130 -0.21 -4.87 -6.64
C PRO A 130 -1.53 -4.19 -6.97
N VAL A 131 -1.56 -3.28 -7.96
CA VAL A 131 -2.79 -2.62 -8.41
C VAL A 131 -3.86 -3.62 -8.85
N GLY A 132 -3.48 -4.64 -9.63
CA GLY A 132 -4.39 -5.68 -10.09
C GLY A 132 -4.92 -6.54 -8.95
N ILE A 133 -4.05 -7.01 -8.05
CA ILE A 133 -4.44 -7.83 -6.90
C ILE A 133 -5.37 -7.07 -5.96
N SER A 134 -5.04 -5.81 -5.66
CA SER A 134 -5.84 -4.96 -4.78
C SER A 134 -7.20 -4.66 -5.40
N THR A 135 -7.25 -4.36 -6.71
CA THR A 135 -8.53 -4.16 -7.43
C THR A 135 -9.39 -5.42 -7.40
N LEU A 136 -8.81 -6.59 -7.69
CA LEU A 136 -9.54 -7.86 -7.66
C LEU A 136 -10.07 -8.18 -6.25
N THR A 137 -9.25 -7.96 -5.23
CA THR A 137 -9.63 -8.16 -3.83
C THR A 137 -10.83 -7.30 -3.45
N ILE A 138 -10.82 -6.01 -3.81
CA ILE A 138 -11.95 -5.09 -3.58
C ILE A 138 -13.20 -5.61 -4.29
N ILE A 139 -13.11 -5.99 -5.57
CA ILE A 139 -14.27 -6.49 -6.33
C ILE A 139 -14.83 -7.76 -5.70
N CYS A 140 -14.00 -8.74 -5.37
CA CYS A 140 -14.43 -10.00 -4.77
C CYS A 140 -15.16 -9.79 -3.43
N ILE A 141 -14.61 -8.95 -2.53
CA ILE A 141 -15.24 -8.67 -1.24
C ILE A 141 -16.53 -7.87 -1.44
N ALA A 142 -16.54 -6.88 -2.34
CA ALA A 142 -17.74 -6.10 -2.63
C ALA A 142 -18.87 -6.97 -3.19
N VAL A 143 -18.56 -7.86 -4.13
CA VAL A 143 -19.54 -8.82 -4.70
C VAL A 143 -20.05 -9.76 -3.60
N PHE A 144 -19.16 -10.35 -2.80
CA PHE A 144 -19.54 -11.24 -1.70
C PHE A 144 -20.48 -10.58 -0.69
N TYR A 145 -20.27 -9.30 -0.36
CA TYR A 145 -21.09 -8.58 0.63
C TYR A 145 -22.35 -7.91 0.05
N LEU A 146 -22.31 -7.47 -1.21
CA LEU A 146 -23.43 -6.74 -1.84
C LEU A 146 -24.44 -7.68 -2.52
N LEU A 147 -24.05 -8.91 -2.84
CA LEU A 147 -24.94 -9.95 -3.40
C LEU A 147 -25.05 -11.16 -2.45
N PRO A 148 -25.67 -11.01 -1.26
CA PRO A 148 -25.93 -12.14 -0.38
C PRO A 148 -26.96 -13.07 -1.04
N GLY A 149 -26.50 -14.14 -1.70
CA GLY A 149 -27.37 -15.09 -2.39
C GLY A 149 -26.80 -15.76 -3.65
N MET A 150 -25.57 -15.43 -4.06
CA MET A 150 -24.78 -16.25 -5.00
C MET A 150 -23.87 -17.23 -4.24
#